data_AF-A0A2H0G2B7-F1
#
_entry.id   AF-A0A2H0G2B7-F1
#
_cell.length_a   1.000
_cell.length_b   1.000
_cell.length_c   1.000
_cell.angle_alpha   90.00
_cell.angle_beta   90.00
_cell.angle_gamma   90.00
#
_symmetry.space_group_name_H-M   'P 1'
#
loop_
_entity.id
_entity.type
_entity.pdbx_description
1 polymer ?
#
loop_
_entity_poly.entity_id
_entity_poly.type
_entity_poly.pdbx_seq_one_letter_code
_entity_poly.pdbx_strand_id
1 'polypeptide(L)'
;MGTTYEADVAAWANEQAMLLRSGQLSAIDIEHIAEEIEDVGKSEQRELASRLAVFLAHLLKWQYQPERQSASWQRTIKEQRRALAYHLKQVPSLKPKLSDTEWQEYIWADAVSMAIEETGMGCFPKSCPWSVHDVLSDNWLPAHE
;
A
#
# COMPACT_ATOMS: atom_id res chain seq x y z
N MET A 1 21.85 20.98 22.63
CA MET A 1 22.03 19.59 22.19
C MET A 1 20.71 19.20 21.58
N GLY A 2 20.68 19.07 20.25
CA GLY A 2 19.48 18.65 19.52
C GLY A 2 19.19 17.17 19.74
N THR A 3 18.02 16.73 19.33
CA THR A 3 17.63 15.33 19.40
C THR A 3 18.33 14.55 18.29
N THR A 4 18.97 13.42 18.59
CA THR A 4 19.64 12.62 17.56
C THR A 4 18.65 11.78 16.77
N TYR A 5 19.02 11.43 15.54
CA TYR A 5 18.22 10.61 14.63
C TYR A 5 17.76 9.29 15.30
N GLU A 6 18.67 8.62 15.99
CA GLU A 6 18.45 7.30 16.59
C GLU A 6 17.61 7.33 17.87
N ALA A 7 17.54 8.48 18.55
CA ALA A 7 16.84 8.62 19.81
C ALA A 7 15.35 8.89 19.62
N ASP A 8 15.01 9.79 18.69
CA ASP A 8 13.63 10.12 18.33
C ASP A 8 13.60 10.76 16.93
N VAL A 9 13.32 9.92 15.94
CA VAL A 9 13.31 10.32 14.52
C VAL A 9 12.29 11.42 14.24
N ALA A 10 11.17 11.45 14.97
CA ALA A 10 10.11 12.44 14.76
C ALA A 10 10.52 13.80 15.31
N ALA A 11 11.13 13.84 16.50
CA ALA A 11 11.69 15.07 17.05
C ALA A 11 12.86 15.60 16.21
N TRP A 12 13.77 14.71 15.79
CA TRP A 12 14.88 15.04 14.89
C TRP A 12 14.37 15.61 13.55
N ALA A 13 13.41 14.96 12.89
CA ALA A 13 12.89 15.42 11.59
C ALA A 13 12.24 16.81 11.69
N ASN A 14 11.54 17.10 12.79
CA ASN A 14 10.97 18.41 13.05
C ASN A 14 12.06 19.49 13.25
N GLU A 15 13.14 19.16 13.96
CA GLU A 15 14.30 20.03 14.14
C GLU A 15 14.99 20.30 12.79
N GLN A 16 15.28 19.26 11.99
CA GLN A 16 15.88 19.40 10.67
C GLN A 16 15.02 20.25 9.73
N ALA A 17 13.69 20.04 9.72
CA ALA A 17 12.77 20.83 8.93
C ALA A 17 12.74 22.31 9.36
N MET A 18 12.90 22.60 10.66
CA MET A 18 13.03 23.97 11.17
C MET A 18 14.35 24.62 10.72
N LEU A 19 15.47 23.89 10.79
CA LEU A 19 16.78 24.37 10.34
C LEU A 19 16.80 24.65 8.82
N LEU A 20 16.19 23.76 8.02
CA LEU A 20 16.01 23.96 6.58
C LEU A 20 15.19 25.21 6.28
N ARG A 21 14.04 25.39 6.95
CA ARG A 21 13.17 26.57 6.76
C ARG A 21 13.82 27.88 7.21
N SER A 22 14.71 27.85 8.20
CA SER A 22 15.44 29.03 8.69
C SER A 22 16.72 29.32 7.90
N GLY A 23 17.09 28.47 6.93
CA GLY A 23 18.30 28.62 6.11
C GLY A 23 19.60 28.28 6.85
N GLN A 24 19.53 27.63 8.01
CA GLN A 24 20.69 27.23 8.82
C GLN A 24 21.33 25.94 8.29
N LEU A 25 21.73 25.95 7.01
CA LEU A 25 22.21 24.77 6.29
C LEU A 25 23.51 24.17 6.85
N SER A 26 24.28 24.92 7.64
CA SER A 26 25.49 24.40 8.30
C SER A 26 25.19 23.53 9.52
N ALA A 27 23.95 23.55 10.02
CA ALA A 27 23.52 22.80 11.20
C ALA A 27 22.65 21.59 10.85
N ILE A 28 22.32 21.39 9.57
CA ILE A 28 21.49 20.26 9.15
C ILE A 28 22.31 18.98 9.06
N ASP A 29 21.64 17.87 9.32
CA ASP A 29 22.18 16.52 9.23
C ASP A 29 21.99 15.98 7.81
N ILE A 30 22.91 16.33 6.90
CA ILE A 30 22.77 16.08 5.46
C ILE A 30 22.67 14.59 5.13
N GLU A 31 23.43 13.74 5.83
CA GLU A 31 23.49 12.29 5.55
C GLU A 31 22.14 11.64 5.82
N HIS A 32 21.62 11.77 7.04
CA HIS A 32 20.31 11.20 7.39
C HIS A 32 19.15 11.86 6.62
N ILE A 33 19.23 13.16 6.29
CA ILE A 33 18.22 13.80 5.43
C ILE A 33 18.20 13.17 4.03
N ALA A 34 19.37 12.87 3.44
CA ALA A 34 19.44 12.22 2.14
C ALA A 34 18.83 10.82 2.19
N GLU A 35 19.14 10.04 3.22
CA GLU A 35 18.56 8.72 3.45
C GLU A 35 17.03 8.77 3.56
N GLU A 36 16.49 9.68 4.36
CA GLU A 36 15.03 9.84 4.51
C GLU A 36 14.37 10.23 3.18
N ILE A 37 14.99 11.11 2.38
CA ILE A 37 14.46 11.49 1.05
C ILE A 37 14.45 10.29 0.10
N GLU A 38 15.50 9.47 0.10
CA GLU A 38 15.58 8.24 -0.69
C GLU A 38 14.52 7.21 -0.26
N ASP A 39 14.21 7.18 1.04
CA ASP A 39 13.26 6.23 1.62
C ASP A 39 11.79 6.65 1.50
N VAL A 40 11.48 7.93 1.31
CA VAL A 40 10.11 8.40 1.03
C VAL A 40 9.53 7.64 -0.17
N GLY A 41 10.27 7.59 -1.29
CA GLY A 41 9.81 6.91 -2.50
C GLY A 41 9.58 5.40 -2.33
N LYS A 42 10.42 4.74 -1.52
CA LYS A 42 10.27 3.31 -1.20
C LYS A 42 9.09 3.07 -0.25
N SER A 43 8.87 3.97 0.68
CA SER A 43 7.79 3.87 1.68
C SER A 43 6.42 4.03 1.04
N GLU A 44 6.24 5.01 0.14
CA GLU A 44 5.00 5.15 -0.64
C GLU A 44 4.73 3.92 -1.52
N GLN A 45 5.78 3.30 -2.11
CA GLN A 45 5.63 2.05 -2.86
C GLN A 45 5.20 0.87 -1.98
N ARG A 46 5.80 0.72 -0.78
CA ARG A 46 5.44 -0.34 0.17
C ARG A 46 4.02 -0.16 0.71
N GLU A 47 3.63 1.06 1.04
CA GLU A 47 2.28 1.44 1.48
C GLU A 47 1.24 1.04 0.41
N LEU A 48 1.49 1.40 -0.86
CA LEU A 48 0.61 1.05 -1.96
C LEU A 48 0.52 -0.47 -2.17
N ALA A 49 1.65 -1.17 -2.13
CA ALA A 49 1.69 -2.62 -2.29
C ALA A 49 0.90 -3.33 -1.18
N SER A 50 1.10 -2.94 0.08
CA SER A 50 0.37 -3.48 1.24
C SER A 50 -1.13 -3.26 1.12
N ARG A 51 -1.56 -2.05 0.75
CA ARG A 51 -2.99 -1.74 0.55
C ARG A 51 -3.60 -2.55 -0.58
N LEU A 52 -2.90 -2.73 -1.70
CA LEU A 52 -3.35 -3.56 -2.80
C LEU A 52 -3.45 -5.03 -2.40
N ALA A 53 -2.49 -5.56 -1.63
CA ALA A 53 -2.52 -6.94 -1.16
C ALA A 53 -3.75 -7.21 -0.27
N VAL A 54 -4.00 -6.33 0.73
CA VAL A 54 -5.18 -6.43 1.60
C VAL A 54 -6.49 -6.32 0.79
N PHE A 55 -6.52 -5.41 -0.19
CA PHE A 55 -7.67 -5.23 -1.06
C PHE A 55 -7.96 -6.49 -1.90
N LEU A 56 -6.95 -7.06 -2.55
CA LEU A 56 -7.07 -8.27 -3.35
C LEU A 56 -7.42 -9.49 -2.48
N ALA A 57 -6.88 -9.60 -1.27
CA ALA A 57 -7.26 -10.65 -0.32
C ALA A 57 -8.76 -10.60 0.02
N HIS A 58 -9.33 -9.39 0.18
CA HIS A 58 -10.77 -9.24 0.40
C HIS A 58 -11.60 -9.61 -0.83
N LEU A 59 -11.11 -9.34 -2.05
CA LEU A 59 -11.76 -9.80 -3.28
C LEU A 59 -11.70 -11.33 -3.42
N LEU A 60 -10.59 -11.96 -3.02
CA LEU A 60 -10.47 -13.42 -2.99
C LEU A 60 -11.49 -14.03 -2.02
N LYS A 61 -11.55 -13.50 -0.79
CA LYS A 61 -12.57 -13.90 0.19
C LYS A 61 -13.99 -13.72 -0.35
N TRP A 62 -14.25 -12.62 -1.05
CA TRP A 62 -15.54 -12.34 -1.67
C TRP A 62 -15.93 -13.40 -2.71
N GLN A 63 -15.01 -13.77 -3.61
CA GLN A 63 -15.28 -14.75 -4.66
C GLN A 63 -15.44 -16.17 -4.11
N TYR A 64 -14.54 -16.58 -3.22
CA TYR A 64 -14.40 -17.98 -2.77
C TYR A 64 -15.20 -18.30 -1.50
N GLN A 65 -15.82 -17.32 -0.85
CA GLN A 65 -16.72 -17.54 0.29
C GLN A 65 -18.09 -16.85 0.07
N PRO A 66 -18.87 -17.24 -0.96
CA PRO A 66 -20.19 -16.65 -1.23
C PRO A 66 -21.10 -16.61 0.00
N GLU A 67 -21.09 -17.68 0.80
CA GLU A 67 -21.90 -17.81 2.03
C GLU A 67 -21.52 -16.82 3.14
N ARG A 68 -20.34 -16.18 3.04
CA ARG A 68 -19.84 -15.22 4.03
C ARG A 68 -19.86 -13.78 3.52
N GLN A 69 -20.38 -13.54 2.32
CA GLN A 69 -20.54 -12.19 1.80
C GLN A 69 -21.47 -11.40 2.73
N SER A 70 -20.92 -10.31 3.25
CA SER A 70 -21.62 -9.45 4.20
C SER A 70 -21.49 -8.00 3.78
N ALA A 71 -22.42 -7.17 4.25
CA ALA A 71 -22.34 -5.72 4.10
C ALA A 71 -21.04 -5.15 4.71
N SER A 72 -20.47 -5.83 5.72
CA SER A 72 -19.19 -5.43 6.29
C SER A 72 -18.03 -5.65 5.32
N TRP A 73 -17.96 -6.80 4.65
CA TRP A 73 -16.91 -7.08 3.67
C TRP A 73 -17.01 -6.16 2.45
N GLN A 74 -18.24 -5.94 1.96
CA GLN A 74 -18.47 -5.00 0.87
C GLN A 74 -18.03 -3.58 1.24
N ARG A 75 -18.27 -3.16 2.51
CA ARG A 75 -17.78 -1.87 3.02
C ARG A 75 -16.26 -1.81 3.02
N THR A 76 -15.59 -2.84 3.52
CA THR A 76 -14.11 -2.91 3.52
C THR A 76 -13.54 -2.82 2.10
N ILE A 77 -14.10 -3.56 1.15
CA ILE A 77 -13.69 -3.51 -0.27
C ILE A 77 -13.84 -2.10 -0.83
N LYS A 78 -14.99 -1.45 -0.58
CA LYS A 78 -15.25 -0.08 -1.03
C LYS A 78 -14.29 0.94 -0.40
N GLU A 79 -14.01 0.78 0.89
CA GLU A 79 -13.08 1.64 1.62
C GLU A 79 -11.65 1.52 1.09
N GLN A 80 -11.16 0.29 0.93
CA GLN A 80 -9.83 0.04 0.37
C GLN A 80 -9.70 0.60 -1.06
N ARG A 81 -10.71 0.38 -1.91
CA ARG A 81 -10.75 0.94 -3.28
C ARG A 81 -10.66 2.47 -3.26
N ARG A 82 -11.42 3.13 -2.38
CA ARG A 82 -11.37 4.59 -2.23
C ARG A 82 -10.01 5.07 -1.72
N ALA A 83 -9.43 4.38 -0.74
CA ALA A 83 -8.12 4.71 -0.18
C ALA A 83 -7.02 4.57 -1.25
N LEU A 84 -7.04 3.50 -2.04
CA LEU A 84 -6.13 3.29 -3.16
C LEU A 84 -6.24 4.40 -4.22
N ALA A 85 -7.47 4.73 -4.63
CA ALA A 85 -7.70 5.81 -5.59
C ALA A 85 -7.19 7.17 -5.07
N TYR A 86 -7.38 7.44 -3.77
CA TYR A 86 -6.88 8.65 -3.13
C TYR A 86 -5.35 8.68 -3.05
N HIS A 87 -4.72 7.57 -2.66
CA HIS A 87 -3.26 7.45 -2.57
C HIS A 87 -2.60 7.65 -3.95
N LEU A 88 -3.11 6.99 -4.99
CA LEU A 88 -2.64 7.17 -6.38
C LEU A 88 -2.87 8.58 -6.93
N LYS A 89 -3.81 9.34 -6.35
CA LYS A 89 -4.00 10.76 -6.67
C LYS A 89 -2.97 11.63 -5.97
N GLN A 90 -2.58 11.30 -4.73
CA GLN A 90 -1.53 12.02 -4.00
C GLN A 90 -0.14 11.75 -4.56
N VAL A 91 0.14 10.51 -4.98
CA VAL A 91 1.44 10.07 -5.48
C VAL A 91 1.30 9.55 -6.92
N PRO A 92 1.08 10.44 -7.91
CA PRO A 92 0.80 10.04 -9.29
C PRO A 92 1.95 9.29 -9.97
N SER A 93 3.18 9.44 -9.48
CA SER A 93 4.36 8.70 -9.93
C SER A 93 4.28 7.20 -9.68
N LEU A 94 3.36 6.73 -8.82
CA LEU A 94 3.12 5.30 -8.58
C LEU A 94 2.18 4.67 -9.60
N LYS A 95 1.42 5.44 -10.39
CA LYS A 95 0.48 4.87 -11.36
C LYS A 95 1.13 3.91 -12.38
N PRO A 96 2.32 4.19 -12.94
CA PRO A 96 2.99 3.25 -13.84
C PRO A 96 3.33 1.91 -13.19
N LYS A 97 3.54 1.86 -11.86
CA LYS A 97 3.79 0.61 -11.13
C LYS A 97 2.60 -0.34 -11.18
N LEU A 98 1.38 0.17 -11.36
CA LEU A 98 0.20 -0.68 -11.54
C LEU A 98 0.28 -1.56 -12.80
N SER A 99 1.18 -1.30 -13.74
CA SER A 99 1.41 -2.10 -14.95
C SER A 99 2.70 -2.92 -14.90
N ASP A 100 3.42 -2.90 -13.78
CA ASP A 100 4.67 -3.63 -13.57
C ASP A 100 4.35 -5.09 -13.18
N THR A 101 4.66 -6.04 -14.06
CA THR A 101 4.29 -7.45 -13.89
C THR A 101 4.92 -8.08 -12.66
N GLU A 102 6.21 -7.87 -12.42
CA GLU A 102 6.91 -8.44 -11.26
C GLU A 102 6.30 -7.92 -9.95
N TRP A 103 5.95 -6.63 -9.94
CA TRP A 103 5.31 -6.01 -8.80
C TRP A 103 3.87 -6.51 -8.57
N GLN A 104 3.10 -6.72 -9.63
CA GLN A 104 1.77 -7.34 -9.54
C GLN A 104 1.85 -8.77 -8.99
N GLU A 105 2.82 -9.56 -9.44
CA GLU A 105 3.04 -10.93 -8.96
C GLU A 105 3.40 -10.95 -7.47
N TYR A 106 4.27 -10.04 -7.04
CA TYR A 106 4.62 -9.85 -5.63
C TYR A 106 3.38 -9.54 -4.77
N ILE A 107 2.58 -8.54 -5.17
CA ILE A 107 1.36 -8.16 -4.44
C ILE A 107 0.35 -9.30 -4.41
N TRP A 108 0.21 -10.04 -5.52
CA TRP A 108 -0.71 -11.17 -5.61
C TRP A 108 -0.31 -12.28 -4.64
N ALA A 109 0.98 -12.60 -4.54
CA ALA A 109 1.47 -13.60 -3.59
C ALA A 109 1.16 -13.21 -2.13
N ASP A 110 1.34 -11.93 -1.78
CA ASP A 110 0.97 -11.41 -0.45
C ASP A 110 -0.55 -11.51 -0.21
N ALA A 111 -1.37 -11.14 -1.21
CA ALA A 111 -2.83 -11.23 -1.12
C ALA A 111 -3.34 -12.66 -0.92
N VAL A 112 -2.77 -13.62 -1.66
CA VAL A 112 -3.10 -15.05 -1.52
C VAL A 112 -2.68 -15.55 -0.15
N SER A 113 -1.49 -15.18 0.35
CA SER A 113 -1.02 -15.57 1.68
C SER A 113 -1.97 -15.08 2.78
N MET A 114 -2.36 -13.81 2.73
CA MET A 114 -3.37 -13.25 3.66
C MET A 114 -4.71 -13.98 3.57
N ALA A 115 -5.18 -14.27 2.35
CA ALA A 115 -6.44 -14.99 2.16
C ALA A 115 -6.37 -16.42 2.71
N ILE A 116 -5.24 -17.13 2.55
CA ILE A 116 -5.03 -18.46 3.13
C ILE A 116 -5.08 -18.38 4.66
N GLU A 117 -4.35 -17.43 5.26
CA GLU A 117 -4.29 -17.26 6.73
C GLU A 117 -5.67 -16.97 7.33
N GLU A 118 -6.47 -16.11 6.71
CA GLU A 118 -7.78 -15.72 7.24
C GLU A 118 -8.88 -16.76 6.98
N THR A 119 -8.77 -17.54 5.90
CA THR A 119 -9.85 -18.44 5.46
C THR A 119 -9.57 -19.92 5.70
N GLY A 120 -8.29 -20.30 5.81
CA GLY A 120 -7.84 -21.69 5.82
C GLY A 120 -7.97 -22.41 4.47
N MET A 121 -8.34 -21.70 3.39
CA MET A 121 -8.50 -22.29 2.05
C MET A 121 -7.20 -22.24 1.26
N GLY A 122 -6.90 -23.29 0.49
CA GLY A 122 -5.69 -23.38 -0.35
C GLY A 122 -5.96 -23.41 -1.86
N CYS A 123 -7.20 -23.17 -2.29
CA CYS A 123 -7.64 -23.31 -3.68
C CYS A 123 -7.58 -22.01 -4.51
N PHE A 124 -6.73 -21.06 -4.13
CA PHE A 124 -6.61 -19.79 -4.85
C PHE A 124 -5.75 -19.90 -6.13
N PRO A 125 -6.02 -19.07 -7.16
CA PRO A 125 -5.22 -19.06 -8.39
C PRO A 125 -3.76 -18.66 -8.14
N LYS A 126 -2.83 -19.27 -8.90
CA LYS A 126 -1.40 -18.94 -8.82
C LYS A 126 -1.06 -17.54 -9.36
N SER A 127 -1.89 -17.01 -10.25
CA SER A 127 -1.75 -15.68 -10.83
C SER A 127 -3.08 -14.94 -10.71
N CYS A 128 -3.03 -13.60 -10.54
CA CYS A 128 -4.23 -12.79 -10.47
C CYS A 128 -5.06 -12.95 -11.76
N PRO A 129 -6.32 -13.43 -11.68
CA PRO A 129 -7.18 -13.56 -12.86
C PRO A 129 -7.83 -12.23 -13.26
N TRP A 130 -7.68 -11.18 -12.45
CA TRP A 130 -8.36 -9.91 -12.63
C TRP A 130 -7.42 -8.82 -13.13
N SER A 131 -7.92 -8.01 -14.05
CA SER A 131 -7.22 -6.81 -14.49
C SER A 131 -7.19 -5.76 -13.37
N VAL A 132 -6.03 -5.11 -13.17
CA VAL A 132 -5.91 -3.99 -12.22
C VAL A 132 -6.91 -2.87 -12.51
N HIS A 133 -7.23 -2.63 -13.79
CA HIS A 133 -8.22 -1.64 -14.17
C HIS A 133 -9.62 -2.00 -13.67
N ASP A 134 -10.02 -3.26 -13.83
CA ASP A 134 -11.34 -3.73 -13.44
C ASP A 134 -11.48 -3.76 -11.91
N VAL A 135 -10.48 -4.31 -11.22
CA VAL A 135 -10.47 -4.35 -9.76
C VAL A 135 -10.36 -2.97 -9.13
N LEU A 136 -10.06 -1.89 -9.85
CA LEU A 136 -10.11 -0.52 -9.32
C LEU A 136 -11.37 0.25 -9.73
N SER A 137 -12.15 -0.24 -10.70
CA SER A 137 -13.38 0.40 -11.16
C SER A 137 -14.50 0.40 -10.11
N ASP A 138 -15.35 1.42 -10.09
CA ASP A 138 -16.38 1.54 -9.06
C ASP A 138 -17.37 0.37 -9.08
N ASN A 139 -17.69 -0.14 -7.89
CA ASN A 139 -18.64 -1.25 -7.65
C ASN A 139 -18.30 -2.59 -8.30
N TRP A 140 -17.11 -2.74 -8.91
CA TRP A 140 -16.69 -4.05 -9.41
C TRP A 140 -16.43 -5.03 -8.27
N LEU A 141 -16.93 -6.25 -8.46
CA LEU A 141 -16.73 -7.40 -7.58
C LEU A 141 -16.54 -8.64 -8.46
N PRO A 142 -15.69 -9.59 -8.04
CA PRO A 142 -15.51 -10.81 -8.81
C PRO A 142 -16.78 -11.65 -8.79
N ALA A 143 -17.08 -12.25 -9.94
CA ALA A 143 -18.16 -13.23 -10.06
C ALA A 143 -17.79 -14.53 -9.35
N HIS A 144 -18.80 -15.27 -8.92
CA HIS A 144 -18.62 -16.63 -8.42
C HIS A 144 -18.28 -17.60 -9.55
N GLU A 145 -17.41 -18.56 -9.26
CA GLU A 145 -17.24 -19.75 -10.11
C GLU A 145 -18.37 -20.75 -9.90
#